data_AF-A0A9P8CC67-F1
#
_entry.id   AF-A0A9P8CC67-F1
#
_cell.length_a   1.000
_cell.length_b   1.000
_cell.length_c   1.000
_cell.angle_alpha   90.00
_cell.angle_beta   90.00
_cell.angle_gamma   90.00
#
_symmetry.space_group_name_H-M   'P 1'
#
loop_
_entity.id
_entity.type
_entity.pdbx_description
1 polymer ?
#
loop_
_entity_poly.entity_id
_entity_poly.type
_entity_poly.pdbx_seq_one_letter_code
_entity_poly.pdbx_strand_id
1 'polypeptide(L)'
;MSSNTTDLPPYSEKHLVKSPGATQTAVSRIAGSVQTCSIRDFQVDYLTIVRNSPTSYHIALTVDPTPLYLVEIGSDASKNDNIQIFSASDATLPALAVARLSANPRSKSEAPATICTASPHLPDAQWRPLTRCGSLSVEAYQTSIPIVTVPGRAPAPHQFSWRTGVLAKSFYQLWWDGPLPLVPSSMFMHDQRGSEYVFATVARKTASDKENIIEIRRGGGLDFEFSVVLELFVVLHFKKEQLL
;
A
#
# COMPACT_ATOMS: atom_id res chain seq x y z
N MET A 1 22.30 34.24 -25.41
CA MET A 1 22.85 33.70 -24.16
C MET A 1 21.73 33.00 -23.39
N SER A 2 22.05 31.82 -22.86
CA SER A 2 21.35 30.98 -21.88
C SER A 2 20.01 30.34 -22.26
N SER A 3 20.09 29.08 -22.72
CA SER A 3 19.06 28.06 -22.52
C SER A 3 19.51 27.11 -21.40
N ASN A 4 18.89 27.19 -20.23
CA ASN A 4 19.04 26.19 -19.18
C ASN A 4 18.13 25.01 -19.49
N THR A 5 18.70 23.89 -19.90
CA THR A 5 18.02 22.59 -20.00
C THR A 5 18.06 21.91 -18.63
N THR A 6 16.88 21.68 -18.08
CA THR A 6 16.62 20.78 -16.96
C THR A 6 16.86 19.33 -17.39
N ASP A 7 18.05 18.81 -17.16
CA ASP A 7 18.35 17.39 -17.33
C ASP A 7 17.98 16.64 -16.05
N LEU A 8 16.91 15.84 -16.13
CA LEU A 8 16.67 14.74 -15.20
C LEU A 8 17.70 13.63 -15.48
N PRO A 9 18.22 12.93 -14.45
CA PRO A 9 19.25 11.92 -14.68
C PRO A 9 18.70 10.71 -15.45
N PRO A 10 19.51 10.07 -16.32
CA PRO A 10 19.05 9.01 -17.20
C PRO A 10 18.80 7.71 -16.42
N TYR A 11 17.65 7.08 -16.69
CA TYR A 11 17.31 5.74 -16.23
C TYR A 11 18.33 4.73 -16.78
N SER A 12 19.00 4.00 -15.88
CA SER A 12 19.87 2.87 -16.23
C SER A 12 19.36 1.61 -15.54
N GLU A 13 18.73 0.72 -16.29
CA GLU A 13 18.43 -0.64 -15.84
C GLU A 13 19.74 -1.41 -15.66
N LYS A 14 20.13 -1.67 -14.40
CA LYS A 14 21.18 -2.63 -14.08
C LYS A 14 20.55 -3.90 -13.52
N HIS A 15 20.65 -4.99 -14.27
CA HIS A 15 20.38 -6.33 -13.76
C HIS A 15 21.43 -6.71 -12.71
N LEU A 16 21.00 -7.00 -11.48
CA LEU A 16 21.84 -7.50 -10.41
C LEU A 16 21.65 -9.02 -10.25
N VAL A 17 22.75 -9.75 -10.45
CA VAL A 17 22.94 -11.15 -10.07
C VAL A 17 23.00 -11.22 -8.54
N LYS A 18 22.11 -11.99 -7.90
CA LYS A 18 22.12 -12.21 -6.45
C LYS A 18 23.07 -13.36 -6.07
N SER A 19 24.07 -13.07 -5.24
CA SER A 19 24.79 -14.07 -4.45
C SER A 19 24.01 -14.42 -3.16
N PRO A 20 24.02 -15.67 -2.69
CA PRO A 20 23.29 -16.08 -1.48
C PRO A 20 24.17 -15.88 -0.25
N GLY A 21 23.73 -15.06 0.71
CA GLY A 21 24.47 -14.90 1.97
C GLY A 21 23.71 -14.12 3.05
N ALA A 22 23.58 -14.78 4.20
CA ALA A 22 23.28 -14.27 5.54
C ALA A 22 21.83 -13.91 5.91
N THR A 23 21.21 -14.87 6.61
CA THR A 23 20.22 -14.76 7.68
C THR A 23 20.21 -13.39 8.38
N GLN A 24 19.19 -12.56 8.11
CA GLN A 24 18.92 -11.35 8.89
C GLN A 24 17.42 -11.22 9.18
N THR A 25 17.14 -11.14 10.48
CA THR A 25 16.00 -10.49 11.12
C THR A 25 14.62 -11.12 10.96
N ALA A 26 14.39 -12.17 11.76
CA ALA A 26 13.08 -12.65 12.15
C ALA A 26 12.37 -11.66 13.11
N VAL A 27 12.09 -10.42 12.69
CA VAL A 27 11.08 -9.53 13.31
C VAL A 27 10.65 -8.50 12.26
N SER A 28 9.67 -8.81 11.41
CA SER A 28 9.12 -7.81 10.48
C SER A 28 7.86 -8.31 9.78
N ARG A 29 6.76 -8.50 10.52
CA ARG A 29 5.40 -8.51 9.95
C ARG A 29 4.48 -7.83 10.95
N ILE A 30 3.54 -7.02 10.47
CA ILE A 30 2.56 -6.38 11.34
C ILE A 30 1.69 -7.46 12.00
N ALA A 31 1.52 -8.63 11.35
CA ALA A 31 0.61 -9.66 11.84
C ALA A 31 1.10 -11.13 11.79
N GLY A 32 2.40 -11.37 12.03
CA GLY A 32 2.92 -12.69 12.43
C GLY A 32 3.73 -13.46 11.37
N SER A 33 4.11 -14.71 11.67
CA SER A 33 5.16 -15.47 10.95
C SER A 33 4.71 -16.17 9.64
N VAL A 34 3.46 -16.01 9.21
CA VAL A 34 2.93 -16.68 8.00
C VAL A 34 3.56 -16.13 6.72
N GLN A 35 4.34 -16.98 6.04
CA GLN A 35 5.21 -16.60 4.91
C GLN A 35 4.52 -16.56 3.55
N THR A 36 3.20 -16.75 3.50
CA THR A 36 2.46 -16.76 2.23
C THR A 36 1.06 -16.21 2.37
N CYS A 37 0.65 -15.46 1.35
CA CYS A 37 -0.74 -15.08 1.17
C CYS A 37 -1.51 -16.30 0.63
N SER A 38 -1.92 -17.21 1.52
CA SER A 38 -2.80 -18.31 1.14
C SER A 38 -4.21 -17.77 0.97
N ILE A 39 -4.65 -17.69 -0.28
CA ILE A 39 -6.01 -17.23 -0.63
C ILE A 39 -7.09 -18.19 -0.11
N ARG A 40 -6.75 -19.46 0.11
CA ARG A 40 -7.70 -20.48 0.60
C ARG A 40 -7.88 -20.49 2.10
N ASP A 41 -6.92 -19.98 2.87
CA ASP A 41 -6.98 -20.09 4.32
C ASP A 41 -7.88 -19.01 4.93
N PHE A 42 -8.30 -18.01 4.13
CA PHE A 42 -9.13 -16.87 4.52
C PHE A 42 -8.67 -16.17 5.82
N GLN A 43 -7.38 -16.32 6.16
CA GLN A 43 -6.81 -15.66 7.32
C GLN A 43 -6.64 -14.17 7.03
N VAL A 44 -7.17 -13.37 7.94
CA VAL A 44 -7.10 -11.92 7.91
C VAL A 44 -6.53 -11.41 9.21
N ASP A 45 -5.79 -10.32 9.10
CA ASP A 45 -5.25 -9.56 10.19
C ASP A 45 -5.98 -8.25 10.29
N TYR A 46 -6.31 -7.87 11.52
CA TYR A 46 -7.12 -6.71 11.81
C TYR A 46 -6.23 -5.64 12.44
N LEU A 47 -6.04 -4.56 11.71
CA LEU A 47 -5.32 -3.37 12.16
C LEU A 47 -6.32 -2.29 12.56
N THR A 48 -6.08 -1.62 13.68
CA THR A 48 -6.79 -0.40 14.05
C THR A 48 -5.97 0.80 13.62
N ILE A 49 -6.61 1.75 12.92
CA ILE A 49 -6.06 3.07 12.64
C ILE A 49 -6.84 4.11 13.44
N VAL A 50 -6.10 4.79 14.32
CA VAL A 50 -6.62 5.83 15.20
C VAL A 50 -5.98 7.16 14.82
N ARG A 51 -6.81 8.18 14.59
CA ARG A 51 -6.30 9.53 14.34
C ARG A 51 -5.75 10.14 15.63
N ASN A 52 -4.50 10.59 15.60
CA ASN A 52 -3.85 11.27 16.71
C ASN A 52 -3.90 12.80 16.55
N SER A 53 -3.69 13.30 15.34
CA SER A 53 -3.78 14.73 15.02
C SER A 53 -4.43 14.96 13.65
N PRO A 54 -4.64 16.21 13.21
CA PRO A 54 -5.14 16.48 11.86
C PRO A 54 -4.31 15.83 10.74
N THR A 55 -3.02 15.61 10.98
CA THR A 55 -2.03 15.12 10.03
C THR A 55 -1.33 13.83 10.48
N SER A 56 -1.75 13.18 11.57
CA SER A 56 -1.10 11.97 12.06
C SER A 56 -2.05 10.90 12.56
N TYR A 57 -1.66 9.64 12.37
CA TYR A 57 -2.44 8.45 12.71
C TYR A 57 -1.53 7.38 13.32
N HIS A 58 -2.03 6.66 14.32
CA HIS A 58 -1.40 5.47 14.85
C HIS A 58 -2.01 4.21 14.26
N ILE A 59 -1.16 3.23 14.00
CA ILE A 59 -1.57 1.89 13.58
C ILE A 59 -1.18 0.90 14.66
N ALA A 60 -2.14 0.09 15.09
CA ALA A 60 -1.95 -0.98 16.07
C ALA A 60 -2.68 -2.25 15.61
N LEU A 61 -2.39 -3.38 16.25
CA LEU A 61 -3.19 -4.58 16.11
C LEU A 61 -4.50 -4.42 16.90
N THR A 62 -5.58 -5.03 16.43
CA THR A 62 -6.82 -5.08 17.24
C THR A 62 -6.68 -5.90 18.51
N VAL A 63 -5.80 -6.91 18.50
CA VAL A 63 -5.52 -7.80 19.64
C VAL A 63 -4.49 -7.25 20.61
N ASP A 64 -3.69 -6.26 20.17
CA ASP A 64 -2.70 -5.55 20.98
C ASP A 64 -2.70 -4.08 20.57
N PRO A 65 -3.30 -3.19 21.39
CA PRO A 65 -3.47 -1.78 21.04
C PRO A 65 -2.17 -0.97 21.13
N THR A 66 -1.03 -1.59 21.44
CA THR A 66 0.28 -0.92 21.40
C THR A 66 0.55 -0.38 20.00
N PRO A 67 0.75 0.94 19.82
CA PRO A 67 1.04 1.51 18.51
C PRO A 67 2.31 0.90 17.92
N LEU A 68 2.21 0.38 16.70
CA LEU A 68 3.31 -0.20 15.94
C LEU A 68 3.92 0.84 14.99
N TYR A 69 3.06 1.62 14.35
CA TYR A 69 3.48 2.62 13.37
C TYR A 69 2.79 3.96 13.58
N LEU A 70 3.48 5.00 13.14
CA LEU A 70 2.98 6.37 13.03
C LEU A 70 2.91 6.71 11.54
N VAL A 71 1.74 7.09 11.07
CA VAL A 71 1.55 7.67 9.74
C VAL A 71 1.51 9.18 9.88
N GLU A 72 2.36 9.88 9.14
CA GLU A 72 2.37 11.33 9.05
C GLU A 72 1.99 11.78 7.64
N ILE A 73 1.08 12.73 7.55
CA ILE A 73 0.67 13.39 6.31
C ILE A 73 1.37 14.75 6.28
N GLY A 74 2.34 14.89 5.37
CA GLY A 74 3.05 16.13 5.10
C GLY A 74 2.07 17.23 4.71
N SER A 75 2.06 18.31 5.49
CA SER A 75 1.24 19.49 5.22
C SER A 75 1.88 20.45 4.20
N ASP A 76 3.16 20.22 3.88
CA ASP A 76 3.97 21.12 3.08
C ASP A 76 4.14 20.57 1.66
N ALA A 77 3.55 21.28 0.69
CA ALA A 77 3.62 20.93 -0.73
C ALA A 77 5.05 21.01 -1.31
N SER A 78 6.00 21.59 -0.56
CA SER A 78 7.42 21.66 -0.95
C SER A 78 8.22 20.39 -0.61
N LYS A 79 7.70 19.51 0.24
CA LYS A 79 8.34 18.23 0.55
C LYS A 79 7.93 17.18 -0.47
N ASN A 80 8.92 16.51 -1.06
CA ASN A 80 8.72 15.43 -2.03
C ASN A 80 7.96 14.23 -1.42
N ASP A 81 7.95 14.10 -0.09
CA ASP A 81 7.32 12.99 0.63
C ASP A 81 6.07 13.50 1.35
N ASN A 82 4.88 13.14 0.85
CA ASN A 82 3.61 13.68 1.32
C ASN A 82 2.95 12.79 2.38
N ILE A 83 3.22 11.50 2.36
CA ILE A 83 2.70 10.55 3.36
C ILE A 83 3.86 9.64 3.76
N GLN A 84 4.12 9.52 5.04
CA GLN A 84 5.27 8.79 5.57
C GLN A 84 4.84 7.85 6.69
N ILE A 85 5.46 6.68 6.78
CA ILE A 85 5.26 5.70 7.86
C ILE A 85 6.56 5.58 8.66
N PHE A 86 6.47 5.77 9.96
CA PHE A 86 7.55 5.61 10.93
C PHE A 86 7.25 4.48 11.90
N SER A 87 8.28 3.99 12.58
CA SER A 87 8.07 3.19 13.79
C SER A 87 7.40 4.06 14.86
N ALA A 88 6.36 3.57 15.52
CA ALA A 88 5.76 4.30 16.64
C ALA A 88 6.67 4.38 17.86
N SER A 89 7.64 3.46 17.99
CA SER A 89 8.59 3.44 19.11
C SER A 89 9.63 4.56 19.02
N ASP A 90 9.96 4.99 17.80
CA ASP A 90 10.99 5.99 17.54
C ASP A 90 10.76 6.66 16.18
N ALA A 91 10.16 7.85 16.21
CA ALA A 91 9.91 8.67 15.03
C ALA A 91 11.14 9.48 14.58
N THR A 92 12.26 9.41 15.30
CA THR A 92 13.52 10.08 14.88
C THR A 92 14.26 9.30 13.80
N LEU A 93 13.93 8.00 13.65
CA LEU A 93 14.44 7.15 12.60
C LEU A 93 13.90 7.57 11.22
N PRO A 94 14.63 7.27 10.13
CA PRO A 94 14.12 7.47 8.78
C PRO A 94 12.78 6.76 8.56
N ALA A 95 11.92 7.36 7.74
CA ALA A 95 10.67 6.74 7.34
C ALA A 95 10.91 5.33 6.76
N LEU A 96 10.08 4.39 7.18
CA LEU A 96 10.11 2.99 6.74
C LEU A 96 9.49 2.86 5.34
N ALA A 97 8.44 3.64 5.09
CA ALA A 97 7.71 3.68 3.82
C ALA A 97 7.19 5.09 3.55
N VAL A 98 7.07 5.45 2.28
CA VAL A 98 6.68 6.80 1.83
C VAL A 98 5.80 6.74 0.58
N ALA A 99 4.83 7.64 0.49
CA ALA A 99 4.16 7.99 -0.75
C ALA A 99 4.41 9.46 -1.13
N ARG A 100 4.66 9.69 -2.42
CA ARG A 100 4.76 11.00 -3.06
C ARG A 100 3.55 11.23 -3.93
N LEU A 101 2.87 12.35 -3.71
CA LEU A 101 1.73 12.76 -4.51
C LEU A 101 2.21 13.57 -5.70
N SER A 102 1.59 13.35 -6.84
CA SER A 102 1.83 14.14 -8.05
C SER A 102 1.33 15.57 -7.86
N ALA A 103 2.08 16.54 -8.38
CA ALA A 103 1.62 17.91 -8.52
C ALA A 103 0.47 18.05 -9.54
N ASN A 104 0.34 17.10 -10.47
CA ASN A 104 -0.70 17.06 -11.48
C ASN A 104 -1.41 15.70 -11.53
N PRO A 105 -2.24 15.38 -10.51
CA PRO A 105 -2.90 14.07 -10.39
C PRO A 105 -3.95 13.78 -11.48
N ARG A 106 -4.26 14.76 -12.34
CA ARG A 106 -5.17 14.62 -13.48
C ARG A 106 -4.45 14.33 -14.79
N SER A 107 -3.12 14.41 -14.79
CA SER A 107 -2.32 14.09 -15.97
C SER A 107 -2.55 12.64 -16.39
N LYS A 108 -2.63 12.40 -17.71
CA LYS A 108 -2.65 11.04 -18.26
C LYS A 108 -1.24 10.43 -18.34
N SER A 109 -0.20 11.27 -18.33
CA SER A 109 1.19 10.85 -18.47
C SER A 109 1.91 10.69 -17.13
N GLU A 110 1.30 11.15 -16.03
CA GLU A 110 1.89 11.09 -14.70
C GLU A 110 0.98 10.29 -13.77
N ALA A 111 1.56 9.37 -13.01
CA ALA A 111 0.82 8.64 -11.99
C ALA A 111 0.41 9.61 -10.87
N PRO A 112 -0.82 9.56 -10.35
CA PRO A 112 -1.25 10.44 -9.27
C PRO A 112 -0.40 10.30 -8.01
N ALA A 113 0.20 9.13 -7.76
CA ALA A 113 1.19 8.98 -6.69
C ALA A 113 2.25 7.94 -7.04
N THR A 114 3.37 7.99 -6.32
CA THR A 114 4.40 6.94 -6.29
C THR A 114 4.68 6.51 -4.86
N ILE A 115 4.95 5.23 -4.67
CA ILE A 115 4.98 4.58 -3.35
C ILE A 115 6.27 3.78 -3.22
N CYS A 116 6.94 3.93 -2.09
CA CYS A 116 8.10 3.15 -1.71
C CYS A 116 7.86 2.52 -0.34
N THR A 117 7.95 1.20 -0.26
CA THR A 117 7.66 0.43 0.97
C THR A 117 8.90 -0.09 1.68
N ALA A 118 10.07 0.12 1.09
CA ALA A 118 11.34 -0.35 1.63
C ALA A 118 12.42 0.72 1.46
N SER A 119 12.92 1.21 2.59
CA SER A 119 14.10 2.08 2.68
C SER A 119 14.07 3.29 1.72
N PRO A 120 13.05 4.16 1.80
CA PRO A 120 12.85 5.29 0.86
C PRO A 120 13.99 6.32 0.86
N HIS A 121 14.86 6.29 1.87
CA HIS A 121 16.02 7.15 2.02
C HIS A 121 17.27 6.63 1.27
N LEU A 122 17.24 5.40 0.76
CA LEU A 122 18.36 4.80 0.04
C LEU A 122 18.27 5.09 -1.47
N PRO A 123 19.42 5.16 -2.17
CA PRO A 123 19.45 5.47 -3.61
C PRO A 123 18.85 4.36 -4.49
N ASP A 124 18.81 3.13 -4.00
CA ASP A 124 18.23 1.96 -4.68
C ASP A 124 16.76 1.70 -4.28
N ALA A 125 16.13 2.66 -3.59
CA ALA A 125 14.73 2.62 -3.21
C ALA A 125 13.83 2.37 -4.45
N GLN A 126 12.96 1.36 -4.34
CA GLN A 126 12.04 1.02 -5.42
C GLN A 126 10.74 1.80 -5.26
N TRP A 127 10.47 2.67 -6.24
CA TRP A 127 9.27 3.48 -6.32
C TRP A 127 8.29 2.86 -7.31
N ARG A 128 7.05 2.63 -6.87
CA ARG A 128 5.99 2.00 -7.66
C ARG A 128 4.85 2.99 -7.88
N PRO A 129 4.34 3.13 -9.11
CA PRO A 129 3.24 4.05 -9.39
C PRO A 129 1.91 3.49 -8.88
N LEU A 130 1.09 4.37 -8.30
CA LEU A 130 -0.34 4.16 -8.15
C LEU A 130 -1.02 4.88 -9.32
N THR A 131 -1.57 4.15 -10.28
CA THR A 131 -2.20 4.69 -11.47
C THR A 131 -3.70 4.82 -11.28
N ARG A 132 -4.32 5.78 -11.97
CA ARG A 132 -5.79 5.89 -11.99
C ARG A 132 -6.33 4.94 -13.06
N CYS A 133 -7.34 4.16 -12.71
CA CYS A 133 -8.02 3.25 -13.62
C CYS A 133 -9.54 3.40 -13.46
N GLY A 134 -10.31 3.09 -14.51
CA GLY A 134 -11.78 3.12 -14.45
C GLY A 134 -12.45 4.12 -15.39
N SER A 135 -13.78 4.03 -15.45
CA SER A 135 -14.65 4.85 -16.30
C SER A 135 -15.30 6.00 -15.50
N LEU A 136 -16.11 6.82 -16.16
CA LEU A 136 -16.76 7.99 -15.57
C LEU A 136 -17.59 7.71 -14.29
N SER A 137 -18.01 6.47 -14.05
CA SER A 137 -18.92 6.10 -12.95
C SER A 137 -18.24 5.43 -11.74
N VAL A 138 -17.03 4.89 -11.88
CA VAL A 138 -16.30 4.24 -10.79
C VAL A 138 -14.83 4.62 -10.88
N GLU A 139 -14.39 5.45 -9.95
CA GLU A 139 -12.98 5.77 -9.79
C GLU A 139 -12.27 4.62 -9.07
N ALA A 140 -11.30 4.03 -9.77
CA ALA A 140 -10.41 3.01 -9.23
C ALA A 140 -8.95 3.47 -9.31
N TYR A 141 -8.12 2.87 -8.48
CA TYR A 141 -6.68 3.06 -8.52
C TYR A 141 -6.03 1.71 -8.69
N GLN A 142 -5.04 1.60 -9.57
CA GLN A 142 -4.34 0.36 -9.85
C GLN A 142 -2.88 0.48 -9.43
N THR A 143 -2.33 -0.60 -8.89
CA THR A 143 -0.96 -0.66 -8.38
C THR A 143 -0.40 -2.05 -8.59
N SER A 144 0.92 -2.16 -8.65
CA SER A 144 1.59 -3.44 -8.63
C SER A 144 2.26 -3.65 -7.28
N ILE A 145 1.78 -4.60 -6.48
CA ILE A 145 2.32 -4.86 -5.13
C ILE A 145 3.07 -6.20 -5.13
N PRO A 146 4.31 -6.25 -4.63
CA PRO A 146 5.02 -7.51 -4.46
C PRO A 146 4.41 -8.33 -3.32
N ILE A 147 4.02 -9.58 -3.59
CA ILE A 147 3.58 -10.52 -2.55
C ILE A 147 4.21 -11.91 -2.74
N VAL A 148 4.26 -12.71 -1.67
CA VAL A 148 4.68 -14.12 -1.73
C VAL A 148 3.44 -15.00 -1.89
N THR A 149 3.27 -15.58 -3.08
CA THR A 149 2.14 -16.47 -3.41
C THR A 149 2.44 -17.95 -3.17
N VAL A 150 3.72 -18.33 -3.10
CA VAL A 150 4.17 -19.72 -2.92
C VAL A 150 5.25 -19.74 -1.82
N PRO A 151 5.14 -20.64 -0.82
CA PRO A 151 6.11 -20.66 0.28
C PRO A 151 7.52 -20.92 -0.24
N GLY A 152 8.51 -20.22 0.32
CA GLY A 152 9.92 -20.34 -0.08
C GLY A 152 10.28 -19.66 -1.41
N ARG A 153 9.34 -19.00 -2.10
CA ARG A 153 9.64 -18.18 -3.28
C ARG A 153 9.85 -16.71 -2.89
N ALA A 154 10.58 -15.99 -3.74
CA ALA A 154 10.71 -14.54 -3.62
C ALA A 154 9.36 -13.84 -3.89
N PRO A 155 9.11 -12.66 -3.29
CA PRO A 155 7.95 -11.85 -3.64
C PRO A 155 7.95 -11.52 -5.14
N ALA A 156 6.77 -11.60 -5.76
CA ALA A 156 6.57 -11.23 -7.16
C ALA A 156 5.53 -10.11 -7.27
N PRO A 157 5.71 -9.16 -8.20
CA PRO A 157 4.75 -8.08 -8.42
C PRO A 157 3.44 -8.63 -8.99
N HIS A 158 2.32 -8.27 -8.36
CA HIS A 158 0.97 -8.62 -8.79
C HIS A 158 0.11 -7.37 -8.88
N GLN A 159 -0.84 -7.36 -9.81
CA GLN A 159 -1.71 -6.22 -10.03
C GLN A 159 -2.87 -6.22 -9.03
N PHE A 160 -3.16 -5.05 -8.48
CA PHE A 160 -4.29 -4.83 -7.61
C PHE A 160 -5.04 -3.56 -7.98
N SER A 161 -6.34 -3.55 -7.73
CA SER A 161 -7.22 -2.41 -7.92
C SER A 161 -7.92 -2.04 -6.63
N TRP A 162 -7.77 -0.79 -6.20
CA TRP A 162 -8.64 -0.16 -5.23
C TRP A 162 -10.00 0.11 -5.85
N ARG A 163 -11.01 -0.53 -5.30
CA ARG A 163 -12.41 -0.21 -5.56
C ARG A 163 -12.91 0.68 -4.44
N THR A 164 -13.48 1.81 -4.83
CA THR A 164 -14.11 2.73 -3.89
C THR A 164 -15.58 2.86 -4.24
N GLY A 165 -16.44 2.64 -3.25
CA GLY A 165 -17.89 2.74 -3.42
C GLY A 165 -18.44 4.11 -3.08
N VAL A 166 -19.60 4.43 -3.66
CA VAL A 166 -20.44 5.60 -3.33
C VAL A 166 -21.79 5.16 -2.73
N LEU A 167 -21.91 3.90 -2.29
CA LEU A 167 -23.09 3.45 -1.54
C LEU A 167 -23.19 4.25 -0.21
N ALA A 168 -24.32 4.15 0.49
CA ALA A 168 -24.61 4.91 1.72
C ALA A 168 -23.53 4.84 2.83
N LYS A 169 -22.58 3.90 2.71
CA LYS A 169 -21.33 3.87 3.46
C LYS A 169 -20.15 3.79 2.47
N SER A 170 -19.22 4.74 2.56
CA SER A 170 -17.93 4.64 1.85
C SER A 170 -17.26 3.32 2.23
N PHE A 171 -16.84 2.56 1.23
CA PHE A 171 -16.00 1.39 1.42
C PHE A 171 -14.75 1.52 0.56
N TYR A 172 -13.65 0.96 1.07
CA TYR A 172 -12.36 0.88 0.38
C TYR A 172 -11.92 -0.57 0.38
N GLN A 173 -11.75 -1.14 -0.80
CA GLN A 173 -11.33 -2.53 -0.94
C GLN A 173 -10.20 -2.63 -1.96
N LEU A 174 -9.15 -3.35 -1.59
CA LEU A 174 -8.08 -3.73 -2.49
C LEU A 174 -8.40 -5.10 -3.10
N TRP A 175 -8.52 -5.14 -4.42
CA TRP A 175 -8.85 -6.35 -5.18
C TRP A 175 -7.64 -6.85 -5.95
N TRP A 176 -7.47 -8.17 -6.00
CA TRP A 176 -6.51 -8.83 -6.89
C TRP A 176 -6.98 -8.77 -8.35
N ASP A 177 -6.10 -8.33 -9.23
CA ASP A 177 -6.32 -8.27 -10.68
C ASP A 177 -5.50 -9.36 -11.38
N GLY A 178 -6.16 -10.47 -11.69
CA GLY A 178 -5.57 -11.58 -12.40
C GLY A 178 -6.08 -12.92 -11.91
N PRO A 179 -5.61 -14.03 -12.50
CA PRO A 179 -5.89 -15.35 -11.96
C PRO A 179 -5.30 -15.46 -10.55
N LEU A 180 -6.02 -16.12 -9.65
CA LEU A 180 -5.45 -16.50 -8.36
C LEU A 180 -4.25 -17.45 -8.60
N PRO A 181 -3.22 -17.42 -7.74
CA PRO A 181 -2.16 -18.42 -7.68
C PRO A 181 -2.67 -19.84 -7.92
N LEU A 182 -1.99 -20.55 -8.82
CA LEU A 182 -2.31 -21.94 -9.22
C LEU A 182 -3.63 -22.12 -10.00
N VAL A 183 -4.36 -21.04 -10.31
CA VAL A 183 -5.49 -21.08 -11.26
C VAL A 183 -4.95 -20.78 -12.67
N PRO A 184 -5.15 -21.67 -13.66
CA PRO A 184 -4.76 -21.39 -15.04
C PRO A 184 -5.47 -20.15 -15.57
N SER A 185 -4.76 -19.28 -16.31
CA SER A 185 -5.35 -18.08 -16.91
C SER A 185 -6.54 -18.38 -17.83
N SER A 186 -6.59 -19.57 -18.44
CA SER A 186 -7.71 -20.03 -19.28
C SER A 186 -9.01 -20.24 -18.49
N MET A 187 -8.92 -20.44 -17.17
CA MET A 187 -10.07 -20.59 -16.28
C MET A 187 -10.46 -19.27 -15.59
N PHE A 188 -9.73 -18.19 -15.84
CA PHE A 188 -9.97 -16.89 -15.21
C PHE A 188 -10.96 -16.06 -16.02
N MET A 189 -12.15 -15.87 -15.45
CA MET A 189 -13.19 -14.97 -15.97
C MET A 189 -13.30 -13.75 -15.05
N HIS A 190 -13.07 -12.54 -15.59
CA HIS A 190 -13.05 -11.29 -14.80
C HIS A 190 -14.38 -10.99 -14.08
N ASP A 191 -15.50 -11.45 -14.65
CA ASP A 191 -16.86 -11.15 -14.18
C ASP A 191 -17.33 -12.06 -13.04
N GLN A 192 -16.57 -13.11 -12.70
CA GLN A 192 -16.92 -14.05 -11.61
C GLN A 192 -16.06 -13.87 -10.35
N ARG A 193 -15.45 -12.69 -10.15
CA ARG A 193 -14.63 -12.43 -8.96
C ARG A 193 -15.51 -12.29 -7.71
N GLY A 194 -15.42 -13.24 -6.79
CA GLY A 194 -16.05 -13.18 -5.47
C GLY A 194 -15.17 -12.52 -4.40
N SER A 195 -15.54 -12.71 -3.13
CA SER A 195 -14.81 -12.14 -1.97
C SER A 195 -13.39 -12.68 -1.82
N GLU A 196 -13.07 -13.82 -2.44
CA GLU A 196 -11.74 -14.42 -2.46
C GLU A 196 -10.67 -13.57 -3.16
N TYR A 197 -11.10 -12.60 -3.98
CA TYR A 197 -10.23 -11.61 -4.63
C TYR A 197 -10.00 -10.36 -3.79
N VAL A 198 -10.66 -10.21 -2.65
CA VAL A 198 -10.47 -9.07 -1.73
C VAL A 198 -9.29 -9.36 -0.82
N PHE A 199 -8.30 -8.48 -0.85
CA PHE A 199 -7.03 -8.62 -0.14
C PHE A 199 -6.87 -7.60 0.99
N ALA A 200 -7.58 -6.48 0.90
CA ALA A 200 -7.76 -5.59 2.03
C ALA A 200 -9.14 -4.95 1.99
N THR A 201 -9.75 -4.75 3.16
CA THR A 201 -11.00 -3.99 3.33
C THR A 201 -10.82 -2.99 4.45
N VAL A 202 -11.23 -1.75 4.22
CA VAL A 202 -11.33 -0.74 5.28
C VAL A 202 -12.77 -0.60 5.70
N ALA A 203 -13.02 -0.82 6.97
CA ALA A 203 -14.33 -0.70 7.61
C ALA A 203 -14.24 0.27 8.80
N ARG A 204 -15.36 0.92 9.14
CA ARG A 204 -15.48 1.62 10.42
C ARG A 204 -15.92 0.61 11.49
N LYS A 205 -15.27 0.63 12.65
CA LYS A 205 -15.57 -0.30 13.75
C LYS A 205 -17.03 -0.18 14.20
N THR A 206 -17.52 1.04 14.39
CA THR A 206 -18.93 1.36 14.63
C THR A 206 -19.24 2.80 14.17
N ALA A 207 -20.52 3.21 14.18
CA ALA A 207 -20.90 4.59 13.87
C ALA A 207 -20.51 5.59 14.99
N SER A 208 -20.23 5.10 16.21
CA SER A 208 -19.87 5.89 17.38
C SER A 208 -18.37 5.90 17.68
N ASP A 209 -17.63 4.87 17.28
CA ASP A 209 -16.19 4.80 17.49
C ASP A 209 -15.43 5.57 16.41
N LYS A 210 -14.49 6.41 16.85
CA LYS A 210 -13.49 7.08 16.00
C LYS A 210 -12.36 6.14 15.59
N GLU A 211 -12.67 4.86 15.39
CA GLU A 211 -11.70 3.82 15.07
C GLU A 211 -12.01 3.25 13.69
N ASN A 212 -10.97 3.21 12.86
CA ASN A 212 -11.03 2.63 11.52
C ASN A 212 -10.30 1.29 11.59
N ILE A 213 -10.92 0.26 11.03
CA ILE A 213 -10.35 -1.09 10.97
C ILE A 213 -9.92 -1.34 9.54
N ILE A 214 -8.69 -1.80 9.37
CA ILE A 214 -8.25 -2.42 8.12
C ILE A 214 -8.17 -3.92 8.35
N GLU A 215 -8.95 -4.65 7.58
CA GLU A 215 -8.83 -6.09 7.42
C GLU A 215 -7.85 -6.35 6.28
N ILE A 216 -6.69 -6.93 6.55
CA ILE A 216 -5.66 -7.24 5.57
C ILE A 216 -5.51 -8.76 5.48
N ARG A 217 -5.49 -9.31 4.28
CA ARG A 217 -5.22 -10.73 4.11
C ARG A 217 -3.79 -11.05 4.55
N ARG A 218 -3.67 -12.03 5.43
CA ARG A 218 -2.40 -12.44 6.02
C ARG A 218 -1.41 -12.92 4.95
N GLY A 219 -0.12 -12.69 5.19
CA GLY A 219 0.97 -13.33 4.44
C GLY A 219 1.43 -12.60 3.19
N GLY A 220 0.98 -11.37 2.96
CA GLY A 220 1.57 -10.48 1.97
C GLY A 220 2.97 -9.95 2.36
N GLY A 221 3.29 -9.94 3.66
CA GLY A 221 4.53 -9.39 4.18
C GLY A 221 4.48 -7.88 4.40
N LEU A 222 5.55 -7.32 4.97
CA LEU A 222 5.62 -5.91 5.35
C LEU A 222 5.42 -4.96 4.16
N ASP A 223 6.03 -5.27 3.01
CA ASP A 223 5.88 -4.46 1.80
C ASP A 223 4.42 -4.36 1.35
N PHE A 224 3.67 -5.47 1.43
CA PHE A 224 2.25 -5.48 1.11
C PHE A 224 1.44 -4.68 2.12
N GLU A 225 1.67 -4.91 3.42
CA GLU A 225 0.97 -4.21 4.50
C GLU A 225 1.18 -2.69 4.41
N PHE A 226 2.42 -2.24 4.21
CA PHE A 226 2.72 -0.82 3.99
C PHE A 226 2.16 -0.28 2.68
N SER A 227 2.10 -1.08 1.62
CA SER A 227 1.43 -0.67 0.37
C SER A 227 -0.04 -0.38 0.63
N VAL A 228 -0.75 -1.30 1.30
CA VAL A 228 -2.18 -1.15 1.62
C VAL A 228 -2.41 0.14 2.41
N VAL A 229 -1.59 0.40 3.44
CA VAL A 229 -1.72 1.60 4.27
C VAL A 229 -1.44 2.87 3.46
N LEU A 230 -0.30 2.96 2.76
CA LEU A 230 0.06 4.15 2.00
C LEU A 230 -0.93 4.45 0.89
N GLU A 231 -1.30 3.43 0.11
CA GLU A 231 -2.26 3.58 -0.98
C GLU A 231 -3.64 4.03 -0.46
N LEU A 232 -4.09 3.51 0.68
CA LEU A 232 -5.31 3.97 1.32
C LEU A 232 -5.26 5.48 1.61
N PHE A 233 -4.19 5.96 2.26
CA PHE A 233 -4.07 7.39 2.57
C PHE A 233 -3.96 8.26 1.31
N VAL A 234 -3.32 7.76 0.25
CA VAL A 234 -3.31 8.42 -1.06
C VAL A 234 -4.71 8.51 -1.65
N VAL A 235 -5.48 7.42 -1.64
CA VAL A 235 -6.87 7.39 -2.15
C VAL A 235 -7.75 8.35 -1.35
N LEU A 236 -7.65 8.33 -0.02
CA LEU A 236 -8.38 9.25 0.85
C LEU A 236 -8.03 10.72 0.55
N HIS A 237 -6.74 11.02 0.34
CA HIS A 237 -6.28 12.34 -0.02
C HIS A 237 -6.96 12.84 -1.31
N PHE A 238 -6.99 12.03 -2.37
CA PHE A 238 -7.61 12.42 -3.64
C PHE A 238 -9.13 12.53 -3.58
N LYS A 239 -9.78 11.72 -2.74
CA LYS A 239 -11.22 11.83 -2.47
C LYS A 239 -11.57 12.96 -1.50
N LYS A 240 -10.57 13.64 -0.92
CA LYS A 240 -10.74 14.65 0.14
C LYS A 240 -11.48 14.09 1.36
N GLU A 241 -11.27 12.81 1.63
CA GLU A 241 -11.83 12.10 2.78
C GLU A 241 -10.75 11.95 3.85
N GLN A 242 -11.18 11.72 5.10
CA GLN A 242 -10.28 11.47 6.22
C GLN A 242 -10.82 10.30 7.04
N LEU A 243 -9.89 9.55 7.62
CA LEU A 243 -10.23 8.59 8.67
C LEU A 243 -10.60 9.38 9.94
N LEU A 244 -11.59 8.87 10.66
CA LEU A 244 -12.09 9.49 11.90
C LEU A 244 -11.18 9.21 13.09
#